data_AF-A0A315AQB4-F1
#
_entry.id   AF-A0A315AQB4-F1
#
_cell.length_a   1.000
_cell.length_b   1.000
_cell.length_c   1.000
_cell.angle_alpha   90.00
_cell.angle_beta   90.00
_cell.angle_gamma   90.00
#
_symmetry.space_group_name_H-M   'P 1'
#
loop_
_entity.id
_entity.type
_entity.pdbx_description
1 polymer ?
#
loop_
_entity_poly.entity_id
_entity_poly.type
_entity_poly.pdbx_seq_one_letter_code
_entity_poly.pdbx_strand_id
1 'polypeptide(L)' 'MHNRCALCGRLTLRPAVMIGVHPVGPTCARRAGLLTLAFRKSGQVFPVPGGRAPVKSLAVRDSATLDLFEGAA' A
#
# COMPACT_ATOMS: atom_id res chain seq x y z
N MET A 1 -15.22 19.69 14.23
CA MET A 1 -15.13 19.37 12.78
C MET A 1 -15.99 18.16 12.52
N HIS A 2 -17.15 18.29 11.85
CA HIS A 2 -18.05 17.16 11.64
C HIS A 2 -17.62 16.38 10.38
N ASN A 3 -17.03 15.20 10.57
CA ASN A 3 -16.65 14.33 9.47
C ASN A 3 -17.92 13.83 8.76
N ARG A 4 -18.28 14.46 7.64
CA ARG A 4 -19.43 14.09 6.80
C ARG A 4 -18.94 13.42 5.53
N CYS A 5 -19.62 12.37 5.10
CA CYS A 5 -19.30 11.69 3.85
C CYS A 5 -19.39 12.68 2.68
N ALA A 6 -18.34 12.80 1.88
CA ALA A 6 -18.33 13.69 0.72
C ALA A 6 -19.38 13.33 -0.34
N LEU A 7 -19.81 12.06 -0.41
CA LEU A 7 -20.77 11.60 -1.42
C LEU A 7 -22.23 11.76 -1.01
N CYS A 8 -22.56 11.57 0.28
CA CYS A 8 -23.96 11.55 0.74
C CYS A 8 -24.27 12.53 1.88
N GLY A 9 -23.27 13.29 2.34
CA GLY A 9 -23.42 14.29 3.41
C GLY A 9 -23.68 13.72 4.81
N ARG A 10 -23.87 12.41 4.97
CA ARG A 10 -24.14 11.78 6.28
C ARG A 10 -22.93 11.84 7.20
N LEU A 11 -23.19 12.02 8.49
CA LEU A 11 -22.14 11.96 9.51
C LEU A 11 -21.42 10.60 9.45
N THR A 12 -20.10 10.64 9.37
CA THR A 12 -19.22 9.49 9.20
C THR A 12 -18.10 9.59 10.22
N LEU A 13 -18.27 8.90 11.35
CA LEU A 13 -17.27 8.88 12.43
C LEU A 13 -16.01 8.07 12.05
N ARG A 14 -16.17 7.06 11.19
CA ARG A 14 -15.10 6.17 10.72
C ARG A 14 -15.15 6.08 9.19
N PRO A 15 -14.40 6.93 8.47
CA PRO A 15 -14.36 6.87 7.01
C PRO A 15 -13.64 5.60 6.54
N ALA A 16 -14.15 4.99 5.48
CA ALA A 16 -13.52 3.83 4.85
C ALA A 16 -12.45 4.25 3.83
N VAL A 17 -12.64 5.41 3.20
CA VAL A 17 -11.74 5.97 2.19
C VAL A 17 -11.63 7.48 2.43
N MET A 18 -10.43 8.02 2.19
CA MET A 18 -10.18 9.46 2.15
C MET A 18 -9.86 9.85 0.70
N ILE A 19 -10.58 10.82 0.15
CA ILE A 19 -10.27 11.43 -1.15
C ILE A 19 -9.72 12.83 -0.88
N GLY A 20 -8.39 12.97 -0.94
CA GLY A 20 -7.73 14.17 -0.42
C GLY A 20 -8.05 14.35 1.07
N VAL A 21 -8.66 15.48 1.43
CA VAL A 21 -9.11 15.80 2.80
C VAL A 21 -10.55 15.37 3.10
N HIS A 22 -11.27 14.84 2.11
CA HIS A 22 -12.69 14.53 2.23
C HIS A 22 -12.92 13.07 2.66
N PRO A 23 -13.62 12.84 3.80
CA PRO A 23 -13.95 11.49 4.23
C PRO A 23 -15.10 10.90 3.43
N VAL A 24 -15.01 9.60 3.11
CA VAL A 24 -16.10 8.83 2.48
C VAL A 24 -16.47 7.65 3.37
N GLY A 25 -17.77 7.55 3.68
CA GLY A 25 -18.31 6.46 4.51
C GLY A 25 -18.29 5.10 3.80
N PRO A 26 -18.37 3.99 4.56
CA PRO A 26 -18.22 2.63 4.03
C PRO A 26 -19.27 2.25 2.99
N THR A 27 -20.51 2.69 3.16
CA THR A 27 -21.61 2.40 2.23
C THR A 27 -21.41 3.08 0.89
N CYS A 28 -21.05 4.36 0.90
CA CYS A 28 -20.76 5.12 -0.31
C CYS A 28 -19.47 4.66 -0.98
N ALA A 29 -18.42 4.34 -0.20
CA ALA A 29 -17.18 3.79 -0.73
C ALA A 29 -17.41 2.45 -1.45
N ARG A 30 -18.26 1.57 -0.90
CA ARG A 30 -18.62 0.30 -1.54
C ARG A 30 -19.40 0.51 -2.84
N ARG A 31 -20.40 1.40 -2.83
CA ARG A 31 -21.20 1.73 -4.03
C ARG A 31 -20.37 2.35 -5.14
N ALA A 32 -19.41 3.19 -4.78
CA ALA A 32 -18.52 3.87 -5.73
C ALA A 32 -17.29 3.03 -6.11
N GLY A 33 -17.16 1.78 -5.63
CA GLY A 33 -16.00 0.92 -5.94
C GLY A 33 -14.66 1.43 -5.39
N LEU A 34 -14.67 2.37 -4.43
CA LEU A 34 -13.48 3.05 -3.93
C LEU A 34 -12.66 2.22 -2.94
N LEU A 35 -13.24 1.14 -2.41
CA LEU A 35 -12.57 0.29 -1.43
C LEU A 35 -11.30 -0.34 -2.02
N THR A 36 -11.35 -0.81 -3.27
CA THR A 36 -10.20 -1.42 -3.97
C THR A 36 -9.09 -0.40 -4.24
N LEU A 37 -9.45 0.87 -4.47
CA LEU A 37 -8.51 1.97 -4.67
C LEU A 37 -7.85 2.40 -3.35
N ALA A 38 -8.58 2.36 -2.23
CA ALA A 38 -8.04 2.67 -0.91
C ALA A 38 -6.98 1.64 -0.45
N PHE A 39 -7.13 0.37 -0.84
CA PHE A 39 -6.10 -0.65 -0.62
C PHE A 39 -4.84 -0.40 -1.44
N ARG A 40 -4.95 0.24 -2.61
CA ARG A 40 -3.80 0.63 -3.45
C ARG A 40 -3.15 1.93 -2.97
N LYS A 41 -2.99 2.07 -1.65
CA LYS A 41 -2.28 3.20 -1.04
C LYS A 41 -0.89 3.27 -1.69
N SER A 42 -0.60 4.37 -2.36
CA SER A 42 0.64 4.62 -3.09
C SER A 42 1.84 4.21 -2.23
N GLY A 43 2.57 3.16 -2.65
CA GLY A 43 3.72 2.60 -1.95
C GLY A 43 3.56 1.17 -1.44
N GLN A 44 2.34 0.60 -1.38
CA GLN A 44 2.17 -0.82 -1.07
C GLN A 44 2.20 -1.66 -2.36
N VAL A 45 3.37 -2.23 -2.65
CA VAL A 45 3.52 -3.31 -3.63
C VAL A 45 3.05 -4.59 -2.95
N PHE A 46 1.79 -4.97 -3.17
CA PHE A 46 1.35 -6.32 -2.83
C PHE A 46 1.98 -7.29 -3.84
N PRO A 47 2.66 -8.35 -3.40
CA PRO A 47 2.98 -9.44 -4.31
C PRO A 47 1.65 -9.94 -4.89
N VAL A 48 1.52 -9.86 -6.21
CA VAL A 48 0.31 -10.25 -6.94
C VAL A 48 -0.08 -11.67 -6.50
N PRO A 49 -1.36 -11.99 -6.22
CA PRO A 49 -1.77 -13.37 -6.01
C PRO A 49 -1.59 -14.10 -7.34
N GLY A 50 -0.55 -14.93 -7.44
CA GLY A 50 -0.08 -15.54 -8.70
C GLY A 50 1.22 -14.94 -9.25
N GLY A 51 1.72 -13.86 -8.64
CA GLY A 51 3.10 -13.40 -8.77
C GLY A 51 4.02 -14.42 -8.11
N ARG A 52 4.91 -15.00 -8.91
CA ARG A 52 5.90 -16.01 -8.54
C ARG A 52 6.44 -15.75 -7.13
N ALA A 53 6.51 -16.81 -6.32
CA ALA A 53 7.23 -16.85 -5.03
C ALA A 53 8.50 -15.98 -5.12
N PRO A 54 8.92 -15.28 -4.04
CA PRO A 54 10.09 -14.41 -4.08
C PRO A 54 11.19 -15.20 -4.77
N VAL A 55 11.55 -14.76 -5.99
CA VAL A 55 12.57 -15.44 -6.77
C VAL A 55 13.75 -15.39 -5.84
N LYS A 56 14.14 -16.53 -5.25
CA LYS A 56 15.33 -16.63 -4.40
C LYS A 56 16.39 -15.97 -5.25
N SER A 57 16.87 -14.82 -4.77
CA SER A 57 17.78 -14.00 -5.55
C SER A 57 18.84 -14.92 -6.11
N LEU A 58 19.07 -14.90 -7.42
CA LEU A 58 20.21 -15.59 -8.04
C LEU A 58 21.55 -14.97 -7.60
N ALA A 59 21.54 -14.12 -6.57
CA ALA A 59 22.70 -13.66 -5.85
C ALA A 59 23.44 -14.88 -5.28
N VAL A 60 24.31 -15.44 -6.11
CA VAL A 60 25.40 -16.31 -5.70
C VAL A 60 26.31 -15.43 -4.85
N ARG A 61 26.61 -15.90 -3.63
CA ARG A 61 27.62 -15.25 -2.80
C ARG A 61 28.95 -15.35 -3.55
N ASP A 62 29.39 -14.23 -4.09
CA ASP A 62 30.70 -14.13 -4.72
C ASP A 62 31.76 -14.07 -3.62
N SER A 63 32.46 -15.18 -3.40
CA SER A 63 33.55 -15.24 -2.43
C SER A 63 34.83 -14.56 -2.94
N ALA A 64 34.93 -14.28 -4.24
CA ALA A 64 36.15 -13.74 -4.84
C ALA A 64 36.35 -12.23 -4.56
N THR A 65 35.32 -11.53 -4.10
CA THR A 65 35.36 -10.09 -3.83
C THR A 65 35.43 -9.73 -2.35
N LEU A 66 35.53 -10.71 -1.45
CA LEU A 66 35.62 -10.46 0.00
C LEU A 66 36.89 -9.68 0.39
N ASP A 67 38.01 -9.97 -0.28
CA ASP A 67 39.32 -9.37 0.00
C ASP A 67 39.36 -7.85 -0.31
N LEU A 68 38.42 -7.34 -1.10
CA LEU A 68 38.28 -5.89 -1.39
C LEU A 68 37.76 -5.09 -0.19
N PHE A 69 37.14 -5.77 0.79
CA PHE A 69 36.47 -5.14 1.93
C PHE A 69 37.16 -5.38 3.27
N GLU A 70 38.18 -6.26 3.34
CA GLU A 70 38.92 -6.57 4.59
C GLU A 70 40.09 -5.61 4.88
N GLY A 71 40.35 -4.62 4.03
CA GLY A 71 41.52 -3.73 4.12
C GLY A 71 41.31 -2.31 4.65
N ALA A 72 40.25 -2.05 5.42
CA ALA A 72 40.01 -0.73 6.02
C ALA A 72 39.94 -0.80 7.56
N ALA A 73 41.08 -1.08 8.20
CA ALA A 73 41.29 -0.90 9.63
C ALA A 73 42.73 -0.45 9.91
#